data_AF-A0A1B7W874-F1
#
_entry.id   AF-A0A1B7W874-F1
#
_cell.length_a   1.000
_cell.length_b   1.000
_cell.length_c   1.000
_cell.angle_alpha   90.00
_cell.angle_beta   90.00
_cell.angle_gamma   90.00
#
_symmetry.space_group_name_H-M   'P 1'
#
loop_
_entity.id
_entity.type
_entity.pdbx_description
1 polymer ?
#
loop_
_entity_poly.entity_id
_entity_poly.type
_entity_poly.pdbx_seq_one_letter_code
_entity_poly.pdbx_strand_id
1 'polypeptide(L)'
;MGDTRRPGTSVESKEDMLKRIETAVTNGSDVLSPEQIEAVTLLCIKVTIDPEPYLNTLRTRMLEDVTNPQLVADVYLRELLTLQERAGSLPGSTDTAVATRASGDFMG
;
A
#
# COMPACT_ATOMS: atom_id res chain seq x y z
N MET A 1 -2.06 -11.78 -31.50
CA MET A 1 -2.13 -10.30 -31.53
C MET A 1 -3.60 -9.92 -31.30
N GLY A 2 -4.01 -9.30 -30.20
CA GLY A 2 -3.27 -8.87 -29.02
C GLY A 2 -4.11 -9.14 -27.77
N ASP A 3 -3.44 -9.60 -26.71
CA ASP A 3 -3.99 -9.62 -25.37
C ASP A 3 -4.08 -8.17 -24.88
N THR A 4 -5.28 -7.61 -24.96
CA THR A 4 -5.65 -6.41 -24.20
C THR A 4 -5.65 -6.78 -22.72
N ARG A 5 -4.47 -6.73 -22.09
CA ARG A 5 -4.35 -6.67 -20.63
C ARG A 5 -5.06 -5.39 -20.18
N ARG A 6 -6.19 -5.56 -19.49
CA ARG A 6 -6.76 -4.48 -18.68
C ARG A 6 -5.68 -4.00 -17.70
N PRO A 7 -5.51 -2.69 -17.50
CA PRO A 7 -4.76 -2.18 -16.37
C PRO A 7 -5.60 -2.44 -15.11
N GLY A 8 -5.05 -3.23 -14.19
CA GLY A 8 -5.68 -3.57 -12.91
C GLY A 8 -5.90 -5.07 -12.74
N THR A 9 -5.36 -5.60 -11.65
CA THR A 9 -5.57 -6.93 -11.05
C THR A 9 -4.71 -8.12 -11.53
N SER A 10 -3.48 -7.90 -12.00
CA SER A 10 -2.48 -8.97 -11.82
C SER A 10 -1.84 -8.77 -10.45
N VAL A 11 -2.47 -9.34 -9.41
CA VAL A 11 -1.84 -9.42 -8.09
C VAL A 11 -0.57 -10.24 -8.29
N GLU A 12 0.60 -9.61 -8.16
CA GLU A 12 1.90 -10.29 -8.21
C GLU A 12 1.84 -11.50 -7.27
N SER A 13 2.17 -12.70 -7.77
CA SER A 13 2.20 -13.89 -6.93
C SER A 13 3.23 -13.69 -5.82
N LYS A 14 2.98 -14.27 -4.63
CA LYS A 14 3.96 -14.21 -3.53
C LYS A 14 5.34 -14.70 -3.95
N GLU A 15 5.42 -15.76 -4.76
CA GLU A 15 6.70 -16.28 -5.25
C GLU A 15 7.42 -15.30 -6.20
N ASP A 16 6.67 -14.65 -7.10
CA ASP A 16 7.23 -13.64 -8.01
C ASP A 16 7.74 -12.43 -7.24
N MET A 17 6.98 -11.99 -6.23
CA MET A 17 7.36 -10.90 -5.33
C MET A 17 8.67 -11.21 -4.60
N LEU A 18 8.80 -12.41 -4.02
CA LEU A 18 10.01 -12.81 -3.29
C LEU A 18 11.23 -12.87 -4.22
N LYS A 19 11.10 -13.49 -5.40
CA LYS A 19 12.19 -13.54 -6.39
C LYS A 19 12.63 -12.15 -6.85
N ARG A 20 11.65 -11.25 -7.06
CA ARG A 20 11.93 -9.85 -7.43
C ARG A 20 12.66 -9.13 -6.32
N ILE A 21 12.24 -9.28 -5.06
CA ILE A 21 12.92 -8.70 -3.90
C ILE A 21 14.35 -9.24 -3.78
N GLU A 22 14.56 -10.55 -3.87
CA GLU A 22 15.90 -11.16 -3.85
C GLU A 22 16.82 -10.56 -4.92
N THR A 23 16.29 -10.42 -6.14
CA THR A 23 17.01 -9.84 -7.27
C THR A 23 17.31 -8.36 -7.02
N ALA A 24 16.34 -7.60 -6.50
CA ALA A 24 16.50 -6.18 -6.20
C ALA A 24 17.56 -5.94 -5.12
N VAL A 25 17.52 -6.71 -4.03
CA VAL A 25 18.52 -6.67 -2.96
C VAL A 25 19.91 -7.02 -3.50
N THR A 26 20.01 -8.06 -4.33
CA THR A 26 21.29 -8.51 -4.92
C THR A 26 21.89 -7.46 -5.86
N ASN A 27 21.06 -6.79 -6.66
CA ASN A 27 21.50 -5.85 -7.68
C ASN A 27 21.52 -4.38 -7.21
N GLY A 28 21.05 -4.10 -6.00
CA GLY A 28 20.87 -2.73 -5.50
C GLY A 28 19.75 -1.94 -6.20
N SER A 29 18.77 -2.64 -6.76
CA SER A 29 17.60 -2.04 -7.42
C SER A 29 16.45 -1.79 -6.44
N ASP A 30 15.40 -1.08 -6.87
CA ASP A 30 14.21 -0.84 -6.05
C ASP A 30 13.50 -2.15 -5.69
N VAL A 31 13.23 -2.33 -4.40
CA VAL A 31 12.50 -3.48 -3.82
C VAL A 31 11.00 -3.37 -4.01
N LEU A 32 10.48 -2.27 -4.53
CA LEU A 32 9.10 -2.11 -4.96
C LEU A 32 8.97 -2.22 -6.48
N SER A 33 7.93 -2.91 -6.95
CA SER A 33 7.57 -2.88 -8.38
C SER A 33 6.86 -1.57 -8.75
N PRO A 34 6.81 -1.19 -10.03
CA PRO A 34 6.03 -0.03 -10.48
C PRO A 34 4.55 -0.08 -10.04
N GLU A 35 3.94 -1.26 -10.10
CA GLU A 35 2.55 -1.48 -9.69
C GLU A 35 2.36 -1.32 -8.17
N GLN A 36 3.35 -1.75 -7.38
CA GLN A 36 3.34 -1.57 -5.93
C GLN A 36 3.49 -0.08 -5.56
N ILE A 37 4.37 0.64 -6.26
CA ILE A 37 4.54 2.08 -6.12
C ILE A 37 3.23 2.81 -6.44
N GLU A 38 2.57 2.45 -7.54
CA GLU A 38 1.27 3.02 -7.93
C GLU A 38 0.19 2.74 -6.88
N ALA A 39 0.08 1.50 -6.39
CA ALA A 39 -0.91 1.13 -5.38
C ALA A 39 -0.74 1.93 -4.08
N VAL A 40 0.50 2.05 -3.57
CA VAL A 40 0.80 2.86 -2.39
C VAL A 40 0.51 4.33 -2.65
N THR A 41 0.89 4.85 -3.82
CA THR A 41 0.66 6.26 -4.20
C THR A 41 -0.83 6.60 -4.19
N LEU A 42 -1.67 5.77 -4.82
CA LEU A 42 -3.12 5.97 -4.88
C LEU A 42 -3.76 5.94 -3.50
N LEU A 43 -3.33 5.00 -2.64
CA LEU A 43 -3.83 4.93 -1.27
C LEU A 43 -3.38 6.12 -0.43
N CYS A 44 -2.12 6.54 -0.51
CA CYS A 44 -1.61 7.74 0.15
C CYS A 44 -2.43 8.98 -0.21
N ILE A 45 -2.70 9.20 -1.51
CA ILE A 45 -3.56 10.31 -1.98
C ILE A 45 -4.95 10.22 -1.35
N LYS A 46 -5.55 9.03 -1.32
CA LYS A 46 -6.89 8.79 -0.77
C LYS A 46 -6.96 9.08 0.74
N VAL A 47 -5.87 8.87 1.49
CA VAL A 47 -5.80 9.14 2.94
C VAL A 47 -5.10 10.46 3.27
N THR A 48 -4.96 11.35 2.28
CA THR A 48 -4.32 12.67 2.41
C THR A 48 -2.91 12.61 3.02
N ILE A 49 -2.14 11.57 2.70
CA ILE A 49 -0.72 11.43 3.02
C ILE A 49 0.09 11.76 1.77
N ASP A 50 1.19 12.48 1.93
CA ASP A 50 2.13 12.74 0.84
C ASP A 50 2.83 11.43 0.42
N PRO A 51 2.67 10.96 -0.83
CA PRO A 51 3.17 9.66 -1.26
C PRO A 51 4.70 9.58 -1.34
N GLU A 52 5.40 10.66 -1.68
CA GLU A 52 6.85 10.66 -1.88
C GLU A 52 7.63 10.35 -0.58
N PRO A 53 7.44 11.09 0.53
CA PRO A 53 8.11 10.79 1.79
C PRO A 53 7.65 9.44 2.38
N TYR A 54 6.40 9.04 2.12
CA TYR A 54 5.88 7.75 2.57
C TYR A 54 6.58 6.59 1.87
N LEU A 55 6.66 6.61 0.53
CA LEU A 55 7.37 5.59 -0.25
C LEU A 55 8.85 5.50 0.12
N ASN A 56 9.50 6.63 0.40
CA ASN A 56 10.89 6.62 0.84
C ASN A 56 11.06 5.94 2.21
N THR A 57 10.17 6.25 3.16
CA THR A 57 10.15 5.60 4.47
C THR A 57 9.88 4.10 4.35
N LEU A 58 8.94 3.70 3.49
CA LEU A 58 8.61 2.31 3.22
C LEU A 58 9.82 1.55 2.67
N ARG A 59 10.50 2.09 1.67
CA ARG A 59 11.75 1.50 1.12
C ARG A 59 12.82 1.37 2.18
N THR A 60 13.00 2.39 3.01
CA THR A 60 13.99 2.36 4.10
C THR A 60 13.71 1.21 5.06
N ARG A 61 12.47 1.05 5.53
CA ARG A 61 12.06 -0.06 6.40
C ARG A 61 12.20 -1.41 5.73
N MET A 62 11.81 -1.52 4.46
CA MET A 62 11.98 -2.73 3.67
C MET A 62 13.46 -3.13 3.52
N LEU A 63 14.37 -2.14 3.49
CA LEU A 63 15.81 -2.36 3.38
C LEU A 63 16.52 -2.53 4.74
N GLU A 64 15.85 -2.27 5.87
CA GLU A 64 16.40 -2.63 7.19
C GLU A 64 16.53 -4.16 7.33
N ASP A 65 15.62 -4.91 6.69
CA ASP A 65 15.54 -6.37 6.75
C ASP A 65 16.01 -7.09 5.47
N VAL A 66 16.93 -6.49 4.69
CA VAL A 66 17.44 -7.04 3.40
C VAL A 66 17.93 -8.49 3.45
N THR A 67 18.26 -9.01 4.63
CA THR A 67 18.75 -10.39 4.81
C THR A 67 17.67 -11.45 4.66
N ASN A 68 16.37 -11.08 4.71
CA ASN A 68 15.27 -12.01 4.55
C ASN A 68 14.17 -11.44 3.64
N PRO A 69 14.09 -11.90 2.37
CA PRO A 69 13.10 -11.45 1.40
C PRO A 69 11.64 -11.57 1.88
N GLN A 70 11.35 -12.52 2.78
CA GLN A 70 10.02 -12.66 3.35
C GLN A 70 9.67 -11.52 4.31
N LEU A 71 10.63 -11.04 5.11
CA LEU A 71 10.41 -9.89 5.99
C LEU A 71 10.24 -8.62 5.17
N VAL A 72 11.04 -8.44 4.12
CA VAL A 72 10.89 -7.33 3.17
C VAL A 72 9.48 -7.30 2.56
N ALA A 73 8.98 -8.46 2.10
CA ALA A 73 7.63 -8.58 1.57
C ALA A 73 6.55 -8.31 2.64
N ASP A 74 6.75 -8.76 3.87
CA ASP A 74 5.81 -8.57 4.98
C ASP A 74 5.66 -7.09 5.35
N VAL A 75 6.76 -6.34 5.41
CA VAL A 75 6.74 -4.88 5.63
C VAL A 75 5.87 -4.18 4.58
N TYR A 76 6.05 -4.52 3.30
CA TYR A 76 5.21 -3.97 2.23
C TYR A 76 3.73 -4.28 2.42
N LEU A 77 3.39 -5.56 2.67
CA LEU A 77 2.00 -6.00 2.82
C LEU A 77 1.33 -5.36 4.03
N ARG A 78 2.03 -5.23 5.16
CA ARG A 78 1.52 -4.62 6.38
C ARG A 78 1.23 -3.12 6.20
N GLU A 79 2.12 -2.39 5.54
CA GLU A 79 1.92 -0.97 5.26
C GLU A 79 0.80 -0.76 4.24
N LEU A 80 0.72 -1.61 3.21
CA LEU A 80 -0.38 -1.59 2.23
C LEU A 80 -1.74 -1.81 2.91
N LEU A 81 -1.85 -2.80 3.80
CA LEU A 81 -3.06 -3.07 4.57
C LEU A 81 -3.44 -1.86 5.46
N THR A 82 -2.46 -1.27 6.14
CA THR A 82 -2.68 -0.08 6.99
C THR A 82 -3.24 1.09 6.18
N LEU A 83 -2.72 1.31 4.97
CA LEU A 83 -3.23 2.33 4.07
C LEU A 83 -4.65 2.01 3.55
N GLN A 84 -4.93 0.75 3.23
CA GLN A 84 -6.27 0.30 2.81
C GLN A 84 -7.30 0.48 3.92
N GLU A 85 -6.95 0.18 5.17
CA GLU A 85 -7.77 0.40 6.36
C GLU A 85 -8.11 1.88 6.54
N ARG A 86 -7.09 2.74 6.51
CA ARG A 86 -7.28 4.21 6.61
C ARG A 86 -8.10 4.77 5.46
N ALA A 87 -7.97 4.18 4.27
CA ALA A 87 -8.74 4.57 3.10
C ALA A 87 -10.20 4.11 3.13
N GLY A 88 -10.66 3.44 4.21
CA GLY A 88 -11.99 2.84 4.28
C GLY A 88 -12.20 1.79 3.18
N SER A 89 -11.12 1.17 2.70
CA SER A 89 -11.09 0.34 1.49
C SER A 89 -10.92 -1.14 1.78
N LEU A 90 -11.14 -1.58 3.03
CA LEU A 90 -11.23 -2.99 3.35
C LEU A 90 -12.42 -3.61 2.58
N PRO A 91 -12.24 -4.77 1.91
CA PRO A 91 -13.37 -5.52 1.40
C PRO A 91 -14.22 -6.00 2.59
N GLY A 92 -15.26 -5.24 2.91
CA GLY A 92 -16.23 -5.56 3.98
C GLY A 92 -16.41 -4.52 5.09
N SER A 93 -15.68 -3.40 5.08
CA SER A 93 -15.91 -2.35 6.10
C SER A 93 -16.98 -1.38 5.62
N THR A 94 -18.23 -1.67 5.99
CA THR A 94 -19.33 -0.71 5.88
C THR A 94 -19.00 0.54 6.67
N ASP A 95 -18.91 1.63 5.93
CA ASP A 95 -19.08 3.02 6.33
C ASP A 95 -19.95 3.15 7.60
N THR A 96 -19.29 3.26 8.76
CA THR A 96 -19.91 3.82 9.97
C THR A 96 -19.35 5.21 10.13
N ALA A 97 -19.72 6.10 9.21
CA ALA A 97 -19.67 7.53 9.44
C ALA A 97 -20.52 7.84 10.67
N VAL A 98 -19.86 7.99 11.82
CA VAL A 98 -20.43 8.64 13.00
C VAL A 98 -20.73 10.07 12.61
N ALA A 99 -21.98 10.33 12.26
CA ALA A 99 -22.53 11.67 12.12
C ALA A 99 -22.68 12.30 13.52
N THR A 100 -21.58 12.74 14.12
CA THR A 100 -21.67 13.71 15.22
C THR A 100 -21.91 15.08 14.60
N ARG A 101 -23.18 15.44 14.39
CA ARG A 101 -23.56 16.82 14.06
C ARG A 101 -24.81 17.27 14.82
N ALA A 102 -24.53 18.06 15.85
CA ALA A 102 -25.29 19.21 16.33
C ALA A 102 -26.77 19.01 16.68
N SER A 103 -27.03 18.63 17.92
CA SER A 103 -28.24 19.08 18.63
C SER A 103 -28.02 20.54 19.00
N GLY A 104 -28.56 21.46 18.20
CA GLY A 104 -28.70 22.86 18.60
C GLY A 104 -29.75 22.94 19.70
N ASP A 105 -29.30 23.09 20.94
CA ASP A 105 -30.16 23.46 22.06
C ASP A 105 -30.05 24.98 22.24
N PHE A 106 -31.00 25.71 21.67
CA PHE A 106 -31.23 27.12 21.99
C PHE A 106 -32.72 27.44 21.86
N MET A 107 -33.48 27.06 22.90
CA MET A 107 -34.68 27.78 23.33
C MET A 107 -34.60 27.95 24.85
N GLY A 108 -34.57 29.21 25.28
CA GLY A 108 -34.59 29.66 26.66
C GLY A 108 -34.44 31.17 26.72
#